data_AF-A0A2U2RHH1-F1
#
_entry.id   AF-A0A2U2RHH1-F1
#
_cell.length_a   1.000
_cell.length_b   1.000
_cell.length_c   1.000
_cell.angle_alpha   90.00
_cell.angle_beta   90.00
_cell.angle_gamma   90.00
#
_symmetry.space_group_name_H-M   'P 1'
#
loop_
_entity.id
_entity.type
_entity.pdbx_description
1 polymer ?
#
loop_
_entity_poly.entity_id
_entity_poly.type
_entity_poly.pdbx_seq_one_letter_code
_entity_poly.pdbx_strand_id
1 'polypeptide(L)'
;MTFTTDPATLRESVDRPEALARWCAANPEDPRTVAHLRVLDRLEEAEDLGRRLLADPSLHPVSRAVRRTRLAQVLQWQGRFEEADEEFALAAEETGLSDDPTSASSILALASVLQQRAASRFENAVVAAAADRPRLAERLRTSALEDARRALAIRERLGAPEGQVLSSRESVGRLEREMAG
;
A
#
# COMPACT_ATOMS: atom_id res chain seq x y z
N MET A 1 2.36 -5.82 -20.54
CA MET A 1 1.34 -5.90 -19.49
C MET A 1 1.52 -4.63 -18.73
N THR A 2 0.47 -3.85 -18.66
CA THR A 2 0.49 -2.48 -18.18
C THR A 2 -0.54 -2.38 -17.06
N PHE A 3 -0.12 -1.75 -15.96
CA PHE A 3 -1.00 -1.49 -14.84
C PHE A 3 -1.53 -0.06 -14.95
N THR A 4 -2.81 0.11 -14.64
CA THR A 4 -3.50 1.40 -14.60
C THR A 4 -4.16 1.57 -13.25
N THR A 5 -3.97 2.72 -12.60
CA THR A 5 -4.61 3.03 -11.32
C THR A 5 -5.93 3.75 -11.57
N ASP A 6 -7.02 3.22 -11.02
CA ASP A 6 -8.33 3.86 -11.06
C ASP A 6 -8.28 5.19 -10.27
N PRO A 7 -8.63 6.33 -10.90
CA PRO A 7 -8.54 7.63 -10.27
C PRO A 7 -9.62 7.88 -9.21
N ALA A 8 -10.68 7.07 -9.11
CA ALA A 8 -11.67 7.14 -8.04
C ALA A 8 -11.22 6.28 -6.85
N THR A 9 -10.86 5.02 -7.09
CA THR A 9 -10.61 4.04 -6.00
C THR A 9 -9.14 3.88 -5.61
N LEU A 10 -8.20 4.38 -6.41
CA LEU A 10 -6.75 4.12 -6.31
C LEU A 10 -6.38 2.63 -6.46
N ARG A 11 -7.32 1.78 -6.89
CA ARG A 11 -7.05 0.37 -7.14
C ARG A 11 -6.40 0.19 -8.50
N GLU A 12 -5.46 -0.74 -8.57
CA GLU A 12 -4.74 -1.09 -9.78
C GLU A 12 -5.59 -2.04 -10.65
N SER A 13 -5.53 -1.88 -11.96
CA SER A 13 -6.09 -2.80 -12.95
C SER A 13 -5.01 -3.17 -13.95
N VAL A 14 -5.19 -4.29 -14.66
CA VAL A 14 -4.20 -4.79 -15.62
C VAL A 14 -4.86 -5.00 -16.99
N ASP A 15 -4.15 -4.60 -18.05
CA ASP A 15 -4.62 -4.72 -19.45
C ASP A 15 -4.78 -6.18 -19.93
N ARG A 16 -4.07 -7.12 -19.29
CA ARG A 16 -4.02 -8.54 -19.69
C ARG A 16 -4.11 -9.47 -18.47
N PRO A 17 -5.28 -9.60 -17.83
CA PRO A 17 -5.45 -10.38 -16.60
C PRO A 17 -5.12 -11.87 -16.79
N GLU A 18 -5.35 -12.46 -17.96
CA GLU A 18 -5.04 -13.86 -18.25
C GLU A 18 -3.53 -14.11 -18.31
N ALA A 19 -2.76 -13.14 -18.81
CA ALA A 19 -1.30 -13.23 -18.80
C ALA A 19 -0.76 -13.13 -17.37
N LEU A 20 -1.36 -12.27 -16.54
CA LEU A 20 -1.03 -12.14 -15.12
C LEU A 20 -1.37 -13.41 -14.35
N ALA A 21 -2.53 -14.02 -14.62
CA ALA A 21 -2.94 -15.29 -14.02
C ALA A 21 -1.97 -16.43 -14.38
N ARG A 22 -1.55 -16.53 -15.65
CA ARG A 22 -0.51 -17.50 -16.06
C ARG A 22 0.81 -17.26 -15.35
N TRP A 23 1.22 -16.00 -15.17
CA TRP A 23 2.42 -15.68 -14.43
C TRP A 23 2.32 -16.12 -12.96
N CYS A 24 1.18 -15.90 -12.30
CA CYS A 24 0.94 -16.35 -10.93
C CYS A 24 1.03 -17.87 -10.81
N ALA A 25 0.41 -18.61 -11.74
CA ALA A 25 0.46 -20.07 -11.78
C ALA A 25 1.89 -20.61 -11.96
N ALA A 26 2.73 -19.90 -12.71
CA ALA A 26 4.14 -20.26 -12.89
C ALA A 26 5.04 -19.84 -11.71
N ASN A 27 4.57 -18.95 -10.83
CA ASN A 27 5.35 -18.38 -9.72
C ASN A 27 4.57 -18.41 -8.39
N PRO A 28 4.05 -19.57 -7.94
CA PRO A 28 3.09 -19.64 -6.83
C PRO A 28 3.66 -19.16 -5.48
N GLU A 29 4.98 -19.22 -5.32
CA GLU A 29 5.69 -18.84 -4.09
C GLU A 29 6.39 -17.47 -4.18
N ASP A 30 6.33 -16.81 -5.34
CA ASP A 30 6.93 -15.48 -5.48
C ASP A 30 6.14 -14.44 -4.66
N PRO A 31 6.80 -13.63 -3.82
CA PRO A 31 6.10 -12.62 -3.01
C PRO A 31 5.30 -11.56 -3.80
N ARG A 32 5.56 -11.41 -5.10
CA ARG A 32 4.77 -10.54 -5.99
C ARG A 32 3.43 -11.15 -6.37
N THR A 33 3.30 -12.48 -6.28
CA THR A 33 2.04 -13.19 -6.57
C THR A 33 0.90 -12.71 -5.68
N VAL A 34 1.16 -12.32 -4.44
CA VAL A 34 0.16 -11.68 -3.55
C VAL A 34 -0.45 -10.44 -4.19
N ALA A 35 0.38 -9.52 -4.70
CA ALA A 35 -0.09 -8.29 -5.33
C ALA A 35 -0.81 -8.56 -6.65
N HIS A 36 -0.36 -9.54 -7.42
CA HIS A 36 -1.00 -9.91 -8.67
C HIS A 36 -2.34 -10.60 -8.48
N LEU A 37 -2.46 -11.51 -7.50
CA LEU A 37 -3.74 -12.13 -7.13
C LEU A 37 -4.74 -11.08 -6.65
N ARG A 38 -4.27 -10.07 -5.89
CA ARG A 38 -5.09 -8.90 -5.53
C ARG A 38 -5.65 -8.19 -6.76
N VAL A 39 -4.80 -7.83 -7.73
CA VAL A 39 -5.22 -7.17 -8.98
C VAL A 39 -6.17 -8.03 -9.82
N LEU A 40 -6.08 -9.35 -9.70
CA LEU A 40 -7.00 -10.31 -10.34
C LEU A 40 -8.30 -10.53 -9.55
N ASP A 41 -8.53 -9.78 -8.47
CA ASP A 41 -9.67 -9.93 -7.56
C ASP A 41 -9.78 -11.32 -6.89
N ARG A 42 -8.67 -12.07 -6.84
CA ARG A 42 -8.56 -13.36 -6.14
C ARG A 42 -8.11 -13.12 -4.70
N LEU A 43 -8.91 -12.34 -3.96
CA LEU A 43 -8.50 -11.76 -2.67
C LEU A 43 -8.25 -12.80 -1.58
N GLU A 44 -9.07 -13.86 -1.51
CA GLU A 44 -8.90 -14.96 -0.55
C GLU A 44 -7.57 -15.69 -0.77
N GLU A 45 -7.25 -16.07 -2.01
CA GLU A 45 -5.96 -16.69 -2.34
C GLU A 45 -4.77 -15.74 -2.06
N ALA A 46 -4.93 -14.45 -2.35
CA ALA A 46 -3.90 -13.45 -2.08
C ALA A 46 -3.61 -13.35 -0.57
N GLU A 47 -4.67 -13.38 0.25
CA GLU A 47 -4.58 -13.31 1.71
C GLU A 47 -3.89 -14.55 2.28
N ASP A 48 -4.32 -15.74 1.87
CA ASP A 48 -3.74 -17.02 2.30
C ASP A 48 -2.25 -17.10 1.96
N LEU A 49 -1.89 -16.75 0.72
CA LEU A 49 -0.50 -16.67 0.30
C LEU A 49 0.27 -15.61 1.11
N GLY A 50 -0.31 -14.42 1.31
CA GLY A 50 0.29 -13.32 2.06
C GLY A 50 0.64 -13.72 3.49
N ARG A 51 -0.31 -14.35 4.20
CA ARG A 51 -0.08 -14.85 5.57
C ARG A 51 0.97 -15.95 5.60
N ARG A 52 0.90 -16.91 4.69
CA ARG A 52 1.86 -18.01 4.61
C ARG A 52 3.29 -17.53 4.35
N LEU A 53 3.46 -16.60 3.40
CA LEU A 53 4.77 -16.01 3.13
C LEU A 53 5.27 -15.15 4.28
N LEU A 54 4.39 -14.54 5.08
CA LEU A 54 4.77 -13.74 6.23
C LEU A 54 5.19 -14.59 7.44
N ALA A 55 4.70 -15.83 7.53
CA ALA A 55 5.01 -16.77 8.61
C ALA A 55 6.48 -17.26 8.60
N ASP A 56 7.25 -16.97 7.55
CA ASP A 56 8.68 -17.29 7.47
C ASP A 56 9.48 -16.46 8.51
N PRO A 57 10.02 -17.09 9.57
CA PRO A 57 10.70 -16.36 10.64
C PRO A 57 12.06 -15.81 10.20
N SER A 58 12.63 -16.32 9.09
CA SER A 58 13.94 -15.93 8.59
C SER A 58 13.93 -14.62 7.81
N LEU A 59 12.76 -14.01 7.61
CA LEU A 59 12.64 -12.77 6.86
C LEU A 59 13.37 -11.62 7.52
N HIS A 60 14.29 -11.02 6.75
CA HIS A 60 14.87 -9.73 7.05
C HIS A 60 13.76 -8.67 7.24
N PRO A 61 13.87 -7.76 8.22
CA PRO A 61 12.81 -6.80 8.56
C PRO A 61 12.27 -5.99 7.37
N VAL A 62 13.13 -5.48 6.49
CA VAL A 62 12.68 -4.75 5.29
C VAL A 62 11.87 -5.64 4.34
N SER A 63 12.26 -6.91 4.17
CA SER A 63 11.49 -7.86 3.34
C SER A 63 10.15 -8.20 3.99
N ARG A 64 10.12 -8.30 5.33
CA ARG A 64 8.91 -8.49 6.11
C ARG A 64 7.97 -7.29 5.97
N ALA A 65 8.48 -6.07 6.08
CA ALA A 65 7.74 -4.83 5.84
C ALA A 65 7.06 -4.82 4.46
N VAL A 66 7.80 -5.21 3.41
CA VAL A 66 7.25 -5.30 2.04
C VAL A 66 6.16 -6.36 1.94
N ARG A 67 6.31 -7.52 2.58
CA ARG A 67 5.29 -8.59 2.59
C ARG A 67 4.05 -8.18 3.37
N ARG A 68 4.20 -7.58 4.56
CA ARG A 68 3.10 -6.99 5.35
C ARG A 68 2.34 -5.93 4.56
N THR A 69 3.06 -5.03 3.89
CA THR A 69 2.45 -4.00 3.03
C THR A 69 1.54 -4.61 1.96
N ARG A 70 1.97 -5.72 1.33
CA ARG A 70 1.14 -6.41 0.33
C ARG A 70 -0.09 -7.07 0.95
N LEU A 71 0.05 -7.71 2.12
CA LEU A 71 -1.09 -8.28 2.84
C LEU A 71 -2.07 -7.17 3.25
N ALA A 72 -1.59 -6.04 3.76
CA ALA A 72 -2.40 -4.88 4.11
C ALA A 72 -3.22 -4.35 2.92
N GLN A 73 -2.62 -4.29 1.72
CA GLN A 73 -3.35 -3.94 0.50
C GLN A 73 -4.43 -4.95 0.14
N VAL A 74 -4.24 -6.26 0.40
CA VAL A 74 -5.28 -7.28 0.18
C VAL A 74 -6.45 -7.03 1.14
N LEU A 75 -6.16 -6.84 2.43
CA LEU A 75 -7.15 -6.55 3.47
C LEU A 75 -7.93 -5.27 3.16
N GLN A 76 -7.23 -4.22 2.69
CA GLN A 76 -7.85 -2.99 2.18
C GLN A 76 -8.85 -3.30 1.06
N TRP A 77 -8.47 -4.11 0.06
CA TRP A 77 -9.34 -4.39 -1.09
C TRP A 77 -10.59 -5.21 -0.71
N GLN A 78 -10.48 -6.00 0.35
CA GLN A 78 -11.59 -6.69 1.00
C GLN A 78 -12.47 -5.77 1.87
N GLY A 79 -12.12 -4.50 2.03
CA GLY A 79 -12.81 -3.54 2.89
C GLY A 79 -12.51 -3.69 4.39
N ARG A 80 -11.52 -4.52 4.75
CA ARG A 80 -11.08 -4.76 6.14
C ARG A 80 -10.04 -3.72 6.55
N PHE A 81 -10.47 -2.46 6.59
CA PHE A 81 -9.57 -1.32 6.74
C PHE A 81 -8.86 -1.24 8.09
N GLU A 82 -9.50 -1.72 9.17
CA GLU A 82 -8.87 -1.74 10.51
C GLU A 82 -7.68 -2.70 10.53
N GLU A 83 -7.87 -3.93 10.07
CA GLU A 83 -6.79 -4.93 9.96
C GLU A 83 -5.71 -4.50 8.96
N ALA A 84 -6.09 -3.81 7.88
CA ALA A 84 -5.12 -3.23 6.96
C ALA A 84 -4.25 -2.17 7.63
N ASP A 85 -4.82 -1.28 8.46
CA ASP A 85 -4.06 -0.23 9.16
C ASP A 85 -3.08 -0.82 10.17
N GLU A 86 -3.47 -1.88 10.88
CA GLU A 86 -2.59 -2.64 11.77
C GLU A 86 -1.39 -3.23 11.02
N GLU A 87 -1.63 -3.89 9.88
CA GLU A 87 -0.54 -4.45 9.06
C GLU A 87 0.37 -3.37 8.48
N PHE A 88 -0.17 -2.20 8.09
CA PHE A 88 0.67 -1.08 7.66
C PHE A 88 1.48 -0.47 8.82
N ALA A 89 0.91 -0.39 10.03
CA ALA A 89 1.64 0.10 11.20
C ALA A 89 2.81 -0.83 11.54
N LEU A 90 2.57 -2.14 11.59
CA LEU A 90 3.62 -3.15 11.76
C LEU A 90 4.65 -3.06 10.63
N ALA A 91 4.22 -2.92 9.38
CA ALA A 91 5.16 -2.76 8.26
C ALA A 91 6.07 -1.53 8.42
N ALA A 92 5.56 -0.41 8.93
CA ALA A 92 6.35 0.79 9.18
C ALA A 92 7.37 0.55 10.31
N GLU A 93 6.99 -0.13 11.39
CA GLU A 93 7.89 -0.49 12.49
C GLU A 93 9.04 -1.38 12.02
N GLU A 94 8.75 -2.39 11.19
CA GLU A 94 9.74 -3.32 10.63
C GLU A 94 10.84 -2.61 9.82
N THR A 95 10.54 -1.46 9.19
CA THR A 95 11.57 -0.66 8.50
C THR A 95 12.61 -0.06 9.44
N GLY A 96 12.25 0.14 10.71
CA GLY A 96 13.15 0.62 11.77
C GLY A 96 13.93 -0.49 12.48
N LEU A 97 13.59 -1.76 12.23
CA LEU A 97 14.24 -2.93 12.86
C LEU A 97 15.39 -3.52 12.02
N SER A 98 15.66 -2.97 10.83
CA SER A 98 16.76 -3.43 9.97
C SER A 98 18.14 -3.14 10.57
N ASP A 99 19.16 -3.85 10.12
CA ASP A 99 20.56 -3.65 10.56
C ASP A 99 21.07 -2.22 10.35
N ASP A 100 20.60 -1.52 9.31
CA ASP A 100 20.80 -0.08 9.10
C ASP A 100 19.46 0.62 8.82
N PRO A 101 18.74 1.07 9.87
CA PRO A 101 17.45 1.74 9.72
C PRO A 101 17.56 3.13 9.10
N THR A 102 18.78 3.67 9.02
CA THR A 102 19.07 4.96 8.39
C THR A 102 19.50 4.83 6.93
N SER A 103 19.66 3.60 6.44
CA SER A 103 19.95 3.33 5.03
C SER A 103 18.87 3.89 4.13
N ALA A 104 19.27 4.32 2.92
CA ALA A 104 18.33 4.80 1.92
C ALA A 104 17.25 3.74 1.58
N SER A 105 17.60 2.45 1.59
CA SER A 105 16.66 1.36 1.35
C SER A 105 15.58 1.23 2.43
N SER A 106 15.96 1.26 3.71
CA SER A 106 15.00 1.19 4.83
C SER A 106 14.09 2.41 4.85
N ILE A 107 14.65 3.60 4.62
CA ILE A 107 13.87 4.85 4.58
C ILE A 107 12.93 4.90 3.36
N LEU A 108 13.36 4.43 2.18
CA LEU A 108 12.48 4.34 1.00
C LEU A 108 11.40 3.27 1.15
N ALA A 109 11.68 2.18 1.87
CA ALA A 109 10.66 1.20 2.25
C ALA A 109 9.60 1.86 3.13
N LEU A 110 9.99 2.67 4.12
CA LEU A 110 9.05 3.43 4.96
C LEU A 110 8.18 4.38 4.12
N ALA A 111 8.78 5.12 3.17
CA ALA A 111 7.99 5.99 2.28
C ALA A 111 6.97 5.20 1.44
N SER A 112 7.34 3.99 1.02
CA SER A 112 6.43 3.11 0.28
C SER A 112 5.28 2.62 1.16
N VAL A 113 5.54 2.20 2.40
CA VAL A 113 4.51 1.83 3.38
C VAL A 113 3.54 2.98 3.61
N LEU A 114 4.08 4.18 3.87
CA LEU A 114 3.28 5.38 4.15
C LEU A 114 2.38 5.75 2.97
N GLN A 115 2.87 5.70 1.72
CA GLN A 115 2.02 5.99 0.57
C GLN A 115 0.87 4.98 0.42
N GLN A 116 1.12 3.68 0.67
CA GLN A 116 0.06 2.68 0.59
C GLN A 116 -0.95 2.81 1.73
N ARG A 117 -0.49 3.13 2.95
CA ARG A 117 -1.37 3.43 4.08
C ARG A 117 -2.24 4.67 3.82
N ALA A 118 -1.67 5.71 3.21
CA ALA A 118 -2.42 6.89 2.80
C ALA A 118 -3.55 6.53 1.83
N ALA A 119 -3.29 5.69 0.83
CA ALA A 119 -4.31 5.23 -0.12
C ALA A 119 -5.44 4.44 0.58
N SER A 120 -5.09 3.52 1.47
CA SER A 120 -6.06 2.73 2.25
C SER A 120 -6.93 3.62 3.15
N ARG A 121 -6.33 4.57 3.87
CA ARG A 121 -7.05 5.52 4.74
C ARG A 121 -7.96 6.44 3.94
N PHE A 122 -7.54 6.86 2.76
CA PHE A 122 -8.37 7.66 1.87
C PHE A 122 -9.60 6.88 1.39
N GLU A 123 -9.43 5.63 0.95
CA GLU A 123 -10.56 4.77 0.55
C GLU A 123 -11.52 4.54 1.74
N ASN A 124 -10.99 4.26 2.93
CA ASN A 124 -11.81 4.14 4.14
C ASN A 124 -12.57 5.44 4.45
N ALA A 125 -11.96 6.61 4.22
CA ALA A 125 -12.63 7.89 4.41
C ALA A 125 -13.85 8.05 3.48
N VAL A 126 -13.74 7.60 2.23
CA VAL A 126 -14.85 7.57 1.27
C VAL A 126 -15.97 6.65 1.77
N VAL A 127 -15.63 5.44 2.23
CA VAL A 127 -16.59 4.49 2.80
C VAL A 127 -17.27 5.05 4.05
N ALA A 128 -16.51 5.66 4.95
CA ALA A 128 -17.04 6.28 6.17
C ALA A 128 -18.00 7.44 5.85
N ALA A 129 -17.68 8.27 4.84
CA ALA A 129 -18.56 9.34 4.39
C ALA A 129 -19.88 8.79 3.81
N ALA A 130 -19.80 7.75 2.97
CA ALA A 130 -20.98 7.08 2.42
C ALA A 130 -21.85 6.42 3.50
N ALA A 131 -21.24 6.01 4.62
CA ALA A 131 -21.93 5.45 5.78
C ALA A 131 -22.41 6.51 6.80
N ASP A 132 -22.44 7.79 6.43
CA ASP A 132 -22.86 8.92 7.28
C ASP A 132 -22.04 9.06 8.58
N ARG A 133 -20.71 8.84 8.49
CA ARG A 133 -19.75 9.00 9.60
C ARG A 133 -18.75 10.13 9.33
N PRO A 134 -19.20 11.39 9.23
CA PRO A 134 -18.37 12.51 8.75
C PRO A 134 -17.12 12.77 9.59
N ARG A 135 -17.21 12.65 10.93
CA ARG A 135 -16.05 12.83 11.82
C ARG A 135 -14.96 11.79 11.61
N LEU A 136 -15.35 10.54 11.32
CA LEU A 136 -14.40 9.48 11.01
C LEU A 136 -13.75 9.73 9.65
N ALA A 137 -14.56 10.09 8.65
CA ALA A 137 -14.07 10.43 7.32
C ALA A 137 -13.03 11.56 7.37
N GLU A 138 -13.31 12.66 8.08
CA GLU A 138 -12.39 13.80 8.22
C GLU A 138 -11.05 13.40 8.88
N ARG A 139 -11.12 12.61 9.96
CA ARG A 139 -9.92 12.08 10.63
C ARG A 139 -9.08 11.22 9.68
N LEU A 140 -9.73 10.31 8.95
CA LEU A 140 -9.06 9.43 7.99
C LEU A 140 -8.41 10.21 6.85
N ARG A 141 -9.08 11.25 6.30
CA ARG A 141 -8.49 12.12 5.27
C ARG A 141 -7.27 12.88 5.79
N THR A 142 -7.36 13.40 7.03
CA THR A 142 -6.23 14.09 7.67
C THR A 142 -5.02 13.17 7.82
N SER A 143 -5.23 11.97 8.39
CA SER A 143 -4.15 11.00 8.55
C SER A 143 -3.59 10.48 7.22
N ALA A 144 -4.44 10.33 6.18
CA ALA A 144 -3.99 9.98 4.84
C ALA A 144 -3.07 11.07 4.25
N LEU A 145 -3.43 12.35 4.41
CA LEU A 145 -2.63 13.47 3.93
C LEU A 145 -1.28 13.58 4.66
N GLU A 146 -1.26 13.37 5.96
CA GLU A 146 -0.02 13.33 6.75
C GLU A 146 0.94 12.25 6.25
N ASP A 147 0.44 11.03 6.03
CA ASP A 147 1.23 9.92 5.50
C ASP A 147 1.75 10.21 4.09
N ALA A 148 0.89 10.72 3.20
CA ALA A 148 1.28 11.05 1.83
C ALA A 148 2.36 12.14 1.78
N ARG A 149 2.22 13.19 2.60
CA ARG A 149 3.23 14.27 2.71
C ARG A 149 4.54 13.74 3.26
N ARG A 150 4.50 12.88 4.27
CA ARG A 150 5.71 12.26 4.83
C ARG A 150 6.41 11.36 3.81
N ALA A 151 5.67 10.56 3.05
CA ALA A 151 6.20 9.75 1.97
C ALA A 151 6.88 10.60 0.87
N LEU A 152 6.23 11.69 0.45
CA LEU A 152 6.77 12.64 -0.52
C LEU A 152 8.08 13.27 -0.01
N ALA A 153 8.06 13.82 1.22
CA ALA A 153 9.24 14.47 1.80
C ALA A 153 10.45 13.53 1.90
N ILE A 154 10.21 12.25 2.25
CA ILE A 154 11.27 11.24 2.25
C ILE A 154 11.86 11.06 0.86
N ARG A 155 11.02 10.87 -0.15
CA ARG A 155 11.46 10.61 -1.53
C ARG A 155 12.20 11.77 -2.15
N GLU A 156 11.75 12.99 -1.91
CA GLU A 156 12.44 14.20 -2.37
C GLU A 156 13.82 14.35 -1.69
N ARG A 157 13.88 14.15 -0.37
CA ARG A 157 15.14 14.23 0.38
C ARG A 157 16.18 13.20 -0.06
N LEU A 158 15.76 11.99 -0.42
CA LEU A 158 16.67 10.92 -0.84
C LEU A 158 16.93 10.89 -2.35
N GLY A 159 16.36 11.81 -3.13
CA GLY A 159 16.52 11.81 -4.59
C GLY A 159 15.97 10.54 -5.24
N ALA A 160 14.80 10.07 -4.79
CA ALA A 160 14.13 8.91 -5.37
C ALA A 160 13.84 9.12 -6.87
N PRO A 161 13.67 8.04 -7.66
CA PRO A 161 13.36 8.14 -9.08
C PRO A 161 12.18 9.06 -9.34
N GLU A 162 12.27 9.89 -10.39
CA GLU A 162 11.30 10.94 -10.70
C GLU A 162 9.86 10.42 -10.74
N GLY A 163 9.62 9.25 -11.33
CA GLY A 163 8.29 8.64 -11.37
C GLY A 163 7.68 8.38 -9.98
N GLN A 164 8.50 8.01 -8.97
CA GLN A 164 8.01 7.83 -7.59
C GLN A 164 7.70 9.15 -6.92
N VAL A 165 8.50 10.19 -7.17
CA VAL A 165 8.27 11.54 -6.65
C VAL A 165 6.99 12.11 -7.27
N LEU A 166 6.81 12.00 -8.59
CA LEU A 166 5.61 12.42 -9.30
C LEU A 166 4.36 11.73 -8.75
N SER A 167 4.37 10.41 -8.62
CA SER A 167 3.26 9.65 -8.02
C SER A 167 2.92 10.11 -6.60
N SER A 168 3.93 10.46 -5.80
CA SER A 168 3.73 11.00 -4.44
C SER A 168 3.10 12.39 -4.46
N ARG A 169 3.55 13.28 -5.36
CA ARG A 169 3.00 14.62 -5.54
C ARG A 169 1.54 14.56 -6.01
N GLU A 170 1.23 13.68 -6.94
CA GLU A 170 -0.15 13.45 -7.40
C GLU A 170 -1.05 12.98 -6.26
N SER A 171 -0.56 12.05 -5.42
CA SER A 171 -1.27 11.56 -4.24
C SER A 171 -1.57 12.67 -3.23
N VAL A 172 -0.55 13.49 -2.90
CA VAL A 172 -0.70 14.65 -1.99
C VAL A 172 -1.67 15.68 -2.58
N GLY A 173 -1.46 16.09 -3.84
CA GLY A 173 -2.29 17.11 -4.48
C GLY A 173 -3.75 16.67 -4.61
N ARG A 174 -4.02 15.36 -4.78
CA ARG A 174 -5.38 14.83 -4.73
C ARG A 174 -6.01 14.97 -3.34
N LEU A 175 -5.31 14.52 -2.30
CA LEU A 175 -5.80 14.58 -0.92
C LEU A 175 -6.06 16.04 -0.47
N GLU A 176 -5.22 16.98 -0.90
CA GLU A 176 -5.40 18.40 -0.60
C GLU A 176 -6.68 18.98 -1.24
N ARG A 177 -6.99 18.60 -2.48
CA ARG A 177 -8.22 19.04 -3.15
C ARG A 177 -9.48 18.50 -2.45
N GLU A 178 -9.46 17.25 -2.02
CA GLU A 178 -10.56 16.58 -1.29
C GLU A 178 -10.77 17.12 0.13
N MET A 179 -9.79 17.86 0.67
CA MET A 179 -9.90 18.55 1.96
C MET A 179 -10.38 20.00 1.80
N ALA A 180 -10.30 20.58 0.61
CA ALA A 180 -10.66 21.96 0.33
C ALA A 180 -12.10 22.13 -0.18
N GLY A 181 -12.73 21.05 -0.66
CA GLY A 181 -14.13 21.00 -1.10
C GLY A 181 -15.03 20.39 -0.03
#